data_AF-A0A536WGE8-F1
#
_entry.id   AF-A0A536WGE8-F1
#
_cell.length_a   1.000
_cell.length_b   1.000
_cell.length_c   1.000
_cell.angle_alpha   90.00
_cell.angle_beta   90.00
_cell.angle_gamma   90.00
#
_symmetry.space_group_name_H-M   'P 1'
#
loop_
_entity.id
_entity.type
_entity.pdbx_description
1 polymer ?
#
loop_
_entity_poly.entity_id
_entity_poly.type
_entity_poly.pdbx_seq_one_letter_code
_entity_poly.pdbx_strand_id
1 'polypeptide(L)'
;QHCVRAILHGLRFGSHGLPLIGSGDWNDGMNLVGRHGRGESVWLAFFLCHVLGEFAKVARLRDDGSFADRCETEAMQLRQRIEQNAWDGEWYLRAYFDDGSPLGSMTNPECQIDSVSQSCAVLSGAGDAERSRRA
;
A
#
# COMPACT_ATOMS: atom_id res chain seq x y z
N GLN A 1 -17.64 -15.43 0.95
CA GLN A 1 -16.38 -15.98 1.52
C GLN A 1 -15.13 -15.67 0.69
N HIS A 2 -15.19 -15.65 -0.66
CA HIS A 2 -14.00 -15.34 -1.48
C HIS A 2 -13.36 -13.98 -1.17
N CYS A 3 -14.13 -12.91 -1.05
CA CYS A 3 -13.58 -11.58 -0.75
C CYS A 3 -12.83 -11.55 0.59
N VAL A 4 -13.39 -12.15 1.63
CA VAL A 4 -12.72 -12.31 2.94
C VAL A 4 -11.38 -13.03 2.77
N ARG A 5 -11.35 -14.16 2.04
CA ARG A 5 -10.10 -14.90 1.80
C ARG A 5 -9.08 -14.09 1.01
N ALA A 6 -9.52 -13.31 0.01
CA ALA A 6 -8.65 -12.45 -0.78
C ALA A 6 -8.03 -11.34 0.07
N ILE A 7 -8.83 -10.69 0.93
CA ILE A 7 -8.33 -9.67 1.88
C ILE A 7 -7.32 -10.29 2.83
N LEU A 8 -7.65 -11.42 3.47
CA LEU A 8 -6.74 -12.10 4.38
C LEU A 8 -5.43 -12.56 3.71
N HIS A 9 -5.49 -12.91 2.43
CA HIS A 9 -4.31 -13.22 1.64
C HIS A 9 -3.46 -11.97 1.36
N GLY A 10 -4.09 -10.82 1.11
CA GLY A 10 -3.43 -9.54 0.87
C GLY A 10 -2.79 -8.91 2.12
N LEU A 11 -3.17 -9.34 3.32
CA LEU A 11 -2.56 -8.93 4.59
C LEU A 11 -1.19 -9.60 4.81
N ARG A 12 -0.28 -9.43 3.85
CA ARG A 12 1.10 -9.94 3.86
C ARG A 12 2.05 -8.78 3.64
N PHE A 13 2.91 -8.56 4.61
CA PHE A 13 3.72 -7.36 4.69
C PHE A 13 5.21 -7.68 4.72
N GLY A 14 6.04 -6.79 4.16
CA GLY A 14 7.50 -6.88 4.24
C GLY A 14 8.06 -6.21 5.50
N SER A 15 9.34 -5.89 5.46
CA SER A 15 10.08 -5.37 6.63
C SER A 15 9.64 -3.96 7.04
N HIS A 16 9.16 -3.15 6.10
CA HIS A 16 8.62 -1.82 6.39
C HIS A 16 7.12 -1.87 6.74
N GLY A 17 6.55 -3.08 6.76
CA GLY A 17 5.15 -3.30 7.07
C GLY A 17 4.20 -2.91 5.92
N LEU A 18 4.73 -2.74 4.71
CA LEU A 18 3.99 -2.45 3.49
C LEU A 18 3.68 -3.76 2.74
N PRO A 19 2.64 -3.83 1.88
CA PRO A 19 2.26 -5.07 1.23
C PRO A 19 3.35 -5.58 0.29
N LEU A 20 3.61 -6.89 0.34
CA LEU A 20 4.56 -7.54 -0.55
C LEU A 20 4.11 -7.40 -2.01
N ILE A 21 4.99 -6.90 -2.87
CA ILE A 21 4.70 -6.71 -4.31
C ILE A 21 4.80 -8.03 -5.10
N GLY A 22 5.55 -9.01 -4.60
CA GLY A 22 5.82 -10.24 -5.33
C GLY A 22 6.44 -9.96 -6.71
N SER A 23 5.90 -10.59 -7.75
CA SER A 23 6.37 -10.42 -9.14
C SER A 23 5.62 -9.33 -9.91
N GLY A 24 4.98 -8.38 -9.24
CA GLY A 24 4.30 -7.26 -9.86
C GLY A 24 3.06 -6.80 -9.09
N ASP A 25 2.69 -5.54 -9.28
CA ASP A 25 1.41 -4.99 -8.85
C ASP A 25 0.58 -4.57 -10.07
N TRP A 26 -0.11 -3.42 -10.03
CA TRP A 26 -0.80 -2.89 -11.22
C TRP A 26 0.13 -2.64 -12.40
N ASN A 27 1.42 -2.38 -12.16
CA ASN A 27 2.41 -2.28 -13.21
C ASN A 27 3.10 -3.64 -13.43
N ASP A 28 2.66 -4.36 -14.47
CA ASP A 28 3.22 -5.67 -14.86
C ASP A 28 4.74 -5.63 -15.15
N GLY A 29 5.28 -4.45 -15.51
CA GLY A 29 6.71 -4.24 -15.74
C GLY A 29 7.57 -4.25 -14.48
N MET A 30 6.97 -4.18 -13.28
CA MET A 30 7.68 -4.17 -11.99
C MET A 30 7.97 -5.58 -11.45
N ASN A 31 8.22 -6.53 -12.35
CA ASN A 31 8.39 -7.95 -12.02
C ASN A 31 9.68 -8.30 -11.27
N LEU A 32 10.68 -7.41 -11.26
CA LEU A 32 11.95 -7.60 -10.56
C LEU A 32 11.98 -6.97 -9.16
N VAL A 33 10.97 -6.18 -8.77
CA VAL A 33 10.99 -5.43 -7.51
C VAL A 33 10.95 -6.36 -6.30
N GLY A 34 10.09 -7.38 -6.34
CA GLY A 34 9.91 -8.34 -5.26
C GLY A 34 10.08 -9.81 -5.67
N ARG A 35 10.88 -10.08 -6.71
CA ARG A 35 11.10 -11.44 -7.25
C ARG A 35 11.62 -12.45 -6.23
N HIS A 36 12.24 -11.98 -5.14
CA HIS A 36 12.72 -12.79 -4.02
C HIS A 36 11.77 -12.77 -2.81
N GLY A 37 10.57 -12.22 -2.96
CA GLY A 37 9.49 -12.25 -1.98
C GLY A 37 9.65 -11.27 -0.81
N ARG A 38 10.51 -10.26 -0.95
CA ARG A 38 10.77 -9.25 0.09
C ARG A 38 10.40 -7.84 -0.34
N GLY A 39 10.36 -7.56 -1.65
CA GLY A 39 9.96 -6.25 -2.16
C GLY A 39 8.53 -5.87 -1.76
N GLU A 40 8.32 -4.58 -1.55
CA GLU A 40 7.08 -4.00 -1.02
C GLU A 40 6.54 -2.89 -1.94
N SER A 41 5.22 -2.75 -2.06
CA SER A 41 4.59 -1.74 -2.92
C SER A 41 3.80 -0.71 -2.12
N VAL A 42 4.12 0.57 -2.35
CA VAL A 42 3.39 1.70 -1.76
C VAL A 42 2.02 1.87 -2.42
N TRP A 43 1.95 1.63 -3.74
CA TRP A 43 0.66 1.63 -4.45
C TRP A 43 -0.30 0.57 -3.88
N LEU A 44 0.17 -0.67 -3.67
CA LEU A 44 -0.63 -1.71 -3.04
C LEU A 44 -1.05 -1.33 -1.62
N ALA A 45 -0.20 -0.61 -0.87
CA ALA A 45 -0.53 -0.14 0.47
C ALA A 45 -1.76 0.78 0.46
N PHE A 46 -1.76 1.81 -0.40
CA PHE A 46 -2.91 2.70 -0.55
C PHE A 46 -4.15 1.98 -1.08
N PHE A 47 -3.98 1.10 -2.06
CA PHE A 47 -5.09 0.32 -2.61
C PHE A 47 -5.72 -0.59 -1.54
N LEU A 48 -4.90 -1.26 -0.73
CA LEU A 48 -5.37 -2.13 0.35
C LEU A 48 -6.08 -1.33 1.45
N CYS A 49 -5.60 -0.13 1.80
CA CYS A 49 -6.32 0.78 2.70
C CYS A 49 -7.73 1.10 2.18
N HIS A 50 -7.88 1.39 0.88
CA HIS A 50 -9.17 1.64 0.26
C HIS A 50 -10.08 0.40 0.32
N VAL A 51 -9.56 -0.76 -0.09
CA VAL A 51 -10.30 -2.03 -0.06
C VAL A 51 -10.79 -2.37 1.35
N LEU A 52 -9.92 -2.23 2.36
CA LEU A 52 -10.28 -2.50 3.76
C LEU A 52 -11.38 -1.55 4.25
N GLY A 53 -11.29 -0.26 3.94
CA GLY A 53 -12.30 0.73 4.32
C GLY A 53 -13.67 0.47 3.70
N GLU A 54 -13.71 0.17 2.39
CA GLU A 54 -14.98 -0.17 1.71
C GLU A 54 -15.52 -1.52 2.17
N PHE A 55 -14.65 -2.52 2.39
CA PHE A 55 -15.09 -3.84 2.80
C PHE A 55 -15.58 -3.87 4.24
N ALA A 56 -15.06 -3.01 5.13
CA ALA A 56 -15.63 -2.84 6.48
C ALA A 56 -17.12 -2.47 6.41
N LYS A 57 -17.51 -1.54 5.52
CA LYS A 57 -18.92 -1.18 5.30
C LYS A 57 -19.74 -2.38 4.83
N VAL A 58 -19.21 -3.15 3.87
CA VAL A 58 -19.87 -4.37 3.36
C VAL A 58 -20.02 -5.42 4.47
N ALA A 59 -19.00 -5.62 5.31
CA ALA A 59 -19.04 -6.57 6.42
C ALA A 59 -20.11 -6.15 7.46
N ARG A 60 -20.19 -4.86 7.81
CA ARG A 60 -21.26 -4.33 8.69
C ARG A 60 -22.65 -4.55 8.09
N LEU A 61 -22.84 -4.29 6.79
CA LEU A 61 -24.12 -4.54 6.10
C LEU A 61 -24.52 -6.02 6.04
N ARG A 62 -23.59 -6.93 6.31
CA ARG A 62 -23.82 -8.37 6.35
C ARG A 62 -23.81 -8.95 7.76
N ASP A 63 -23.90 -8.08 8.77
CA ASP A 63 -23.87 -8.43 10.19
C ASP A 63 -22.58 -9.15 10.64
N ASP A 64 -21.48 -8.98 9.89
CA ASP A 64 -20.15 -9.47 10.26
C ASP A 64 -19.31 -8.35 10.89
N GLY A 65 -19.73 -7.93 12.09
CA GLY A 65 -19.04 -6.87 12.84
C GLY A 65 -17.59 -7.22 13.15
N SER A 66 -17.31 -8.50 13.42
CA SER A 66 -15.96 -8.97 13.73
C SER A 66 -14.97 -8.72 12.58
N PHE A 67 -15.39 -8.98 11.34
CA PHE A 67 -14.55 -8.75 10.17
C PHE A 67 -14.47 -7.27 9.81
N ALA A 68 -15.55 -6.50 10.03
CA ALA A 68 -15.52 -5.05 9.86
C ALA A 68 -14.47 -4.38 10.76
N ASP A 69 -14.49 -4.70 12.05
CA ASP A 69 -13.55 -4.13 13.03
C ASP A 69 -12.10 -4.54 12.72
N ARG A 70 -11.90 -5.77 12.23
CA ARG A 70 -10.60 -6.21 11.72
C ARG A 70 -10.15 -5.38 10.53
N CYS A 71 -11.01 -5.16 9.53
CA CYS A 71 -10.67 -4.35 8.36
C CYS A 71 -10.29 -2.92 8.74
N GLU A 72 -11.05 -2.30 9.66
CA GLU A 72 -10.76 -0.95 10.15
C GLU A 72 -9.42 -0.89 10.91
N THR A 73 -9.13 -1.90 11.74
CA THR A 73 -7.87 -2.01 12.47
C THR A 73 -6.67 -2.15 11.52
N GLU A 74 -6.76 -3.06 10.55
CA GLU A 74 -5.69 -3.29 9.57
C GLU A 74 -5.47 -2.05 8.68
N ALA A 75 -6.55 -1.35 8.28
CA ALA A 75 -6.45 -0.13 7.49
C ALA A 75 -5.74 0.98 8.28
N MET A 76 -6.08 1.16 9.55
CA MET A 76 -5.43 2.13 10.43
C MET A 76 -3.94 1.82 10.63
N GLN A 77 -3.60 0.56 10.89
CA GLN A 77 -2.20 0.15 11.06
C GLN A 77 -1.41 0.33 9.77
N LEU A 78 -2.00 0.00 8.62
CA LEU A 78 -1.35 0.16 7.32
C LEU A 78 -1.11 1.64 6.99
N ARG A 79 -2.07 2.53 7.27
CA ARG A 79 -1.87 3.99 7.14
C ARG A 79 -0.67 4.47 7.96
N GLN A 80 -0.54 4.03 9.21
CA GLN A 80 0.62 4.42 10.03
C GLN A 80 1.94 3.95 9.43
N ARG A 81 1.99 2.72 8.90
CA ARG A 81 3.19 2.18 8.26
C ARG A 81 3.54 2.90 6.96
N ILE A 82 2.55 3.30 6.17
CA ILE A 82 2.74 4.16 5.00
C ILE A 82 3.36 5.49 5.43
N GLU A 83 2.80 6.18 6.42
CA GLU A 83 3.32 7.49 6.82
C GLU A 83 4.73 7.44 7.42
N GLN A 84 5.08 6.33 8.07
CA GLN A 84 6.39 6.10 8.65
C GLN A 84 7.45 5.72 7.61
N ASN A 85 7.08 4.99 6.54
CA ASN A 85 8.06 4.34 5.67
C ASN A 85 7.93 4.70 4.19
N ALA A 86 6.86 5.34 3.73
CA ALA A 86 6.63 5.55 2.30
C ALA A 86 6.84 7.00 1.86
N TRP A 87 7.08 7.95 2.77
CA TRP A 87 7.31 9.35 2.43
C TRP A 87 8.78 9.64 2.22
N ASP A 88 9.12 10.16 1.03
CA ASP A 88 10.50 10.43 0.61
C ASP A 88 10.94 11.89 0.88
N GLY A 89 10.10 12.68 1.55
CA GLY A 89 10.35 14.08 1.88
C GLY A 89 9.47 15.05 1.09
N GLU A 90 9.28 14.77 -0.20
CA GLU A 90 8.50 15.61 -1.13
C GLU A 90 7.32 14.88 -1.80
N TRP A 91 7.43 13.55 -1.98
CA TRP A 91 6.40 12.68 -2.54
C TRP A 91 6.45 11.28 -1.89
N TYR A 92 5.49 10.42 -2.21
CA TYR A 92 5.51 9.02 -1.77
C TYR A 92 6.39 8.16 -2.68
N LEU A 93 7.18 7.29 -2.08
CA LEU A 93 7.95 6.25 -2.76
C LEU A 93 7.05 5.39 -3.67
N ARG A 94 7.66 4.75 -4.66
CA ARG A 94 6.96 3.78 -5.50
C ARG A 94 6.92 2.40 -4.87
N ALA A 95 8.06 1.94 -4.37
CA ALA A 95 8.25 0.60 -3.83
C ALA A 95 9.57 0.49 -3.06
N TYR A 96 9.76 -0.64 -2.40
CA TYR A 96 11.05 -1.13 -1.94
C TYR A 96 11.43 -2.38 -2.72
N PHE A 97 12.69 -2.47 -3.14
CA PHE A 97 13.25 -3.68 -3.72
C PHE A 97 13.47 -4.77 -2.67
N ASP A 98 13.74 -5.99 -3.11
CA ASP A 98 14.06 -7.14 -2.24
C ASP A 98 15.27 -6.93 -1.31
N ASP A 99 16.16 -5.99 -1.62
CA ASP A 99 17.31 -5.61 -0.80
C ASP A 99 17.04 -4.43 0.15
N GLY A 100 15.82 -3.89 0.13
CA GLY A 100 15.40 -2.75 0.93
C GLY A 100 15.74 -1.39 0.33
N SER A 101 16.38 -1.32 -0.85
CA SER A 101 16.59 -0.05 -1.54
C SER A 101 15.27 0.55 -2.04
N PRO A 102 15.08 1.89 -1.97
CA PRO A 102 13.85 2.52 -2.41
C PRO A 102 13.82 2.69 -3.94
N LEU A 103 12.60 2.61 -4.49
CA LEU A 103 12.26 2.98 -5.87
C LEU A 103 11.31 4.18 -5.85
N GLY A 104 11.46 5.12 -6.78
CA GLY A 104 10.65 6.35 -6.77
C GLY A 104 11.09 7.31 -5.68
N SER A 105 12.40 7.39 -5.43
CA SER A 105 13.03 8.28 -4.44
C SER A 105 13.87 9.35 -5.12
N MET A 106 14.00 10.50 -4.46
CA MET A 106 14.94 11.58 -4.77
C MET A 106 16.40 11.10 -4.83
N THR A 107 16.70 9.97 -4.18
CA THR A 107 18.03 9.34 -4.21
C THR A 107 18.27 8.49 -5.45
N ASN A 108 17.23 8.15 -6.22
CA ASN A 108 17.40 7.38 -7.45
C ASN A 108 17.93 8.29 -8.58
N PRO A 109 18.82 7.79 -9.46
CA PRO A 109 19.33 8.56 -10.59
C PRO A 109 18.28 8.79 -11.68
N GLU A 110 17.31 7.88 -11.79
CA GLU A 110 16.20 7.90 -12.74
C GLU A 110 14.93 7.42 -12.04
N CYS A 111 13.77 7.65 -12.66
CA CYS A 111 12.47 7.25 -12.10
C CYS A 111 12.27 7.73 -10.65
N GLN A 112 12.68 8.97 -10.38
CA GLN A 112 12.66 9.57 -9.05
C GLN A 112 11.25 9.72 -8.47
N ILE A 113 10.24 9.86 -9.33
CA ILE A 113 8.85 9.96 -8.93
C ILE A 113 7.98 9.12 -9.86
N ASP A 114 6.96 8.48 -9.29
CA ASP A 114 5.94 7.73 -10.00
C ASP A 114 4.54 8.27 -9.65
N SER A 115 3.71 8.48 -10.68
CA SER A 115 2.40 9.11 -10.52
C SER A 115 1.36 8.23 -9.84
N VAL A 116 1.53 6.90 -9.87
CA VAL A 116 0.50 5.95 -9.42
C VAL A 116 0.42 5.95 -7.90
N SER A 117 1.57 5.97 -7.21
CA SER A 117 1.59 6.13 -5.74
C SER A 117 0.91 7.42 -5.30
N GLN A 118 1.20 8.56 -5.96
CA GLN A 118 0.63 9.86 -5.55
C GLN A 118 -0.88 9.89 -5.79
N SER A 119 -1.32 9.44 -6.96
CA SER A 119 -2.73 9.38 -7.31
C SER A 119 -3.51 8.49 -6.33
N CYS A 120 -2.95 7.34 -5.96
CA CYS A 120 -3.60 6.44 -5.02
C CYS A 120 -3.57 6.94 -3.57
N ALA A 121 -2.59 7.73 -3.16
CA ALA A 121 -2.59 8.41 -1.86
C ALA A 121 -3.85 9.28 -1.71
N VAL A 122 -4.18 10.05 -2.75
CA VAL A 122 -5.40 10.89 -2.82
C VAL A 122 -6.66 10.03 -2.89
N LEU A 123 -6.75 9.13 -3.87
CA LEU A 123 -7.97 8.37 -4.15
C LEU A 123 -8.38 7.42 -3.02
N SER A 124 -7.40 6.87 -2.30
CA SER A 124 -7.66 5.98 -1.16
C SER A 124 -8.13 6.71 0.10
N GLY A 125 -7.92 8.04 0.17
CA GLY A 125 -8.10 8.82 1.39
C GLY A 125 -7.22 8.36 2.55
N ALA A 126 -6.13 7.63 2.25
CA ALA A 126 -5.22 7.06 3.23
C ALA A 126 -3.87 7.76 3.27
N GLY A 127 -3.53 8.58 2.28
CA GLY A 127 -2.38 9.49 2.36
C GLY A 127 -2.66 10.67 3.28
N ASP A 128 -1.63 11.15 3.96
CA ASP A 128 -1.71 12.42 4.69
C ASP A 128 -2.20 13.57 3.78
N ALA A 129 -3.08 14.42 4.32
CA ALA A 129 -3.78 15.43 3.54
C ALA A 129 -2.89 16.57 3.07
N GLU A 130 -1.84 16.94 3.83
CA GLU A 130 -0.88 17.96 3.42
C GLU A 130 0.07 17.41 2.37
N ARG A 131 0.61 16.21 2.61
CA ARG A 131 1.48 15.49 1.67
C ARG A 131 0.79 15.24 0.34
N SER A 132 -0.46 14.78 0.36
CA SER A 132 -1.24 14.49 -0.86
C SER A 132 -1.66 15.72 -1.65
N ARG A 133 -1.64 16.93 -1.04
CA ARG A 133 -1.83 18.20 -1.78
C ARG A 133 -0.54 18.69 -2.43
N ARG A 134 0.60 18.28 -1.89
CA ARG A 134 1.94 18.70 -2.34
C ARG A 134 2.48 17.80 -3.45
N ALA A 135 2.29 16.50 -3.29
CA ALA A 135 2.80 15.45 -4.17
C ALA A 135 2.09 15.39 -5.53
#